data_AF-A0A9N8HFN4-F1
#
_entry.id   AF-A0A9N8HFN4-F1
#
_cell.length_a   1.000
_cell.length_b   1.000
_cell.length_c   1.000
_cell.angle_alpha   90.00
_cell.angle_beta   90.00
_cell.angle_gamma   90.00
#
_symmetry.space_group_name_H-M   'P 1'
#
loop_
_entity.id
_entity.type
_entity.pdbx_description
1 polymer ?
#
loop_
_entity_poly.entity_id
_entity_poly.type
_entity_poly.pdbx_seq_one_letter_code
_entity_poly.pdbx_strand_id
1 'polypeptide(L)'
;MLNKWVGPHQLPAGVQGDDYMQNSTGSPPPSPSLATPVHVSLSFHNHKLTMNLLALIDVATRGILRIILSVLFLYILSVKTEWRVFRNRLHRSSLYSPSHCLSPPLKEPHYLPKSIHRKVRMDTSTRNPAFRVAFSRAKAECLDGDHVYMDRAPFWLVNILVIPAVMVQACSCMIWWSIRHFLHRNCWISIVPHDPSITAARIVMDSSMVLNFSHMETHPDSPNLKLATFVFPDMMLINHHSKWTMTLRLQLVLDKIGGNPPQIYQAWLDDSPVTHSQVCTLLSFAIVTCHIRLHAYANWAVNMESSSGMGFWDTLDSAITIMYNHLGYGQTHRYFWLYKWLGVMAREQDPLLFQQALDHNCAMGVPHHHNVKELAPYGRVIKFIVKLRPIFLKNFVYYQRNSNMFPGIDGEALFVRTFIHSLDHTFFEQIIGDVLWLDSNDTEFGAMADMAKFARCCYMEDLHLLPFSPKMKDRKSNPFYHSVYNAAHKVDPELADYIDTTIVK
;
A
#
# COMPACT_ATOMS: atom_id res chain seq x y z
N MET A 1 -2.05 23.63 -3.51
CA MET A 1 -2.42 22.25 -3.86
C MET A 1 -3.86 22.19 -4.41
N LEU A 2 -4.20 22.96 -5.46
CA LEU A 2 -5.59 23.03 -5.97
C LEU A 2 -5.72 23.10 -7.51
N ASN A 3 -4.66 22.86 -8.29
CA ASN A 3 -4.71 22.98 -9.77
C ASN A 3 -4.00 21.87 -10.54
N LYS A 4 -3.92 20.67 -9.98
CA LYS A 4 -3.47 19.49 -10.74
C LYS A 4 -4.45 18.35 -10.49
N TRP A 5 -5.54 18.31 -11.24
CA TRP A 5 -6.27 17.10 -11.63
C TRP A 5 -7.59 17.48 -12.32
N VAL A 6 -7.55 17.61 -13.65
CA VAL A 6 -8.43 16.94 -14.63
C VAL A 6 -7.74 17.18 -15.99
N GLY A 7 -6.95 16.21 -16.45
CA GLY A 7 -6.57 16.16 -17.86
C GLY A 7 -7.74 15.54 -18.64
N PRO A 8 -8.22 16.11 -19.74
CA PRO A 8 -9.27 15.48 -20.53
C PRO A 8 -8.68 14.27 -21.25
N HIS A 9 -9.18 13.08 -20.93
CA HIS A 9 -9.05 11.93 -21.82
C HIS A 9 -9.82 12.25 -23.12
N GLN A 10 -9.09 12.61 -24.16
CA GLN A 10 -9.62 12.64 -25.52
C GLN A 10 -9.91 11.19 -25.95
N LEU A 11 -11.19 10.86 -26.07
CA LEU A 11 -11.63 9.68 -26.81
C LEU A 11 -11.31 9.87 -28.30
N PRO A 12 -10.94 8.81 -29.03
CA PRO A 12 -10.66 8.91 -30.46
C PRO A 12 -11.94 9.21 -31.23
N ALA A 13 -11.93 10.30 -31.99
CA ALA A 13 -12.96 10.64 -32.95
C ALA A 13 -12.85 9.71 -34.18
N GLY A 14 -13.97 9.11 -34.59
CA GLY A 14 -14.06 8.50 -35.90
C GLY A 14 -15.12 7.42 -36.03
N VAL A 15 -16.40 7.81 -36.15
CA VAL A 15 -17.36 7.15 -37.06
C VAL A 15 -18.30 8.23 -37.60
N GLN A 16 -18.24 8.46 -38.91
CA GLN A 16 -19.17 9.28 -39.69
C GLN A 16 -20.56 8.62 -39.72
N GLY A 17 -21.59 9.44 -39.61
CA GLY A 17 -22.97 9.08 -39.92
C GLY A 17 -23.68 10.33 -40.45
N ASP A 18 -23.68 10.48 -41.76
CA ASP A 18 -24.50 11.43 -42.49
C ASP A 18 -25.98 11.00 -42.49
N ASP A 19 -26.83 11.96 -42.87
CA ASP A 19 -28.27 11.88 -43.14
C ASP A 19 -29.22 11.99 -41.94
N TYR A 20 -29.79 13.20 -41.77
CA TYR A 20 -31.23 13.41 -41.97
C TYR A 20 -31.54 14.92 -42.05
N MET A 21 -31.79 15.40 -43.26
CA MET A 21 -32.53 16.65 -43.50
C MET A 21 -34.03 16.38 -43.29
N GLN A 22 -34.72 17.25 -42.54
CA GLN A 22 -36.05 17.73 -42.92
C GLN A 22 -36.51 18.95 -42.10
N ASN A 23 -36.63 20.07 -42.82
CA ASN A 23 -37.66 21.12 -42.75
C ASN A 23 -38.39 21.39 -41.43
N SER A 24 -38.17 22.58 -40.88
CA SER A 24 -39.28 23.38 -40.34
C SER A 24 -39.02 24.88 -40.51
N THR A 25 -39.83 25.50 -41.35
CA THR A 25 -40.03 26.95 -41.48
C THR A 25 -40.57 27.52 -40.18
N GLY A 26 -39.82 28.45 -39.56
CA GLY A 26 -40.23 29.15 -38.36
C GLY A 26 -39.81 30.63 -38.43
N SER A 27 -40.77 31.50 -38.18
CA SER A 27 -40.79 32.96 -38.31
C SER A 27 -39.63 33.71 -37.63
N PRO A 28 -39.29 34.94 -38.07
CA PRO A 28 -38.27 35.76 -37.42
C PRO A 28 -38.69 36.13 -35.98
N PRO A 29 -37.76 36.14 -35.02
CA PRO A 29 -38.05 36.54 -33.65
C PRO A 29 -38.36 38.04 -33.57
N PRO A 30 -39.27 38.46 -32.67
CA PRO A 30 -39.54 39.87 -32.43
C PRO A 30 -38.34 40.55 -31.74
N SER A 31 -38.11 41.80 -32.13
CA SER A 31 -37.12 42.71 -31.57
C SER A 31 -37.20 42.78 -30.03
N PRO A 32 -36.06 42.84 -29.33
CA PRO A 32 -36.05 42.90 -27.87
C PRO A 32 -36.60 44.26 -27.40
N SER A 33 -37.74 44.23 -26.71
CA SER A 33 -38.23 45.35 -25.92
C SER A 33 -37.26 45.62 -24.77
N LEU A 34 -36.79 46.87 -24.64
CA LEU A 34 -36.05 47.37 -23.50
C LEU A 34 -36.77 47.04 -22.19
N ALA A 35 -36.28 46.01 -21.49
CA ALA A 35 -36.72 45.69 -20.15
C ALA A 35 -36.23 46.77 -19.19
N THR A 36 -37.16 47.30 -18.41
CA THR A 36 -36.91 48.17 -17.26
C THR A 36 -36.00 47.46 -16.25
N PRO A 37 -35.11 48.20 -15.56
CA PRO A 37 -34.24 47.61 -14.55
C PRO A 37 -35.08 47.09 -13.38
N VAL A 38 -35.20 45.77 -13.27
CA VAL A 38 -35.71 45.12 -12.08
C VAL A 38 -34.63 45.26 -11.01
N HIS A 39 -34.85 46.19 -10.08
CA HIS A 39 -34.09 46.24 -8.83
C HIS A 39 -34.44 44.99 -8.01
N VAL A 40 -33.71 43.90 -8.22
CA VAL A 40 -33.72 42.76 -7.31
C VAL A 40 -32.95 43.19 -6.06
N SER A 41 -33.67 43.60 -5.01
CA SER A 41 -33.08 43.79 -3.70
C SER A 41 -32.67 42.40 -3.15
N LEU A 42 -31.41 42.03 -3.33
CA LEU A 42 -30.75 40.93 -2.61
C LEU A 42 -30.63 41.33 -1.14
N SER A 43 -31.69 41.09 -0.39
CA SER A 43 -31.86 41.50 0.99
C SER A 43 -32.21 40.26 1.82
N PHE A 44 -31.34 39.93 2.78
CA PHE A 44 -31.49 38.92 3.85
C PHE A 44 -31.48 37.41 3.51
N HIS A 45 -30.52 36.94 2.71
CA HIS A 45 -30.06 35.53 2.78
C HIS A 45 -28.60 35.36 3.23
N ASN A 46 -27.85 36.46 3.42
CA ASN A 46 -26.44 36.40 3.80
C ASN A 46 -26.20 36.08 5.28
N HIS A 47 -27.13 36.38 6.19
CA HIS A 47 -26.84 36.18 7.62
C HIS A 47 -26.75 34.70 8.00
N LYS A 48 -27.67 33.85 7.51
CA LYS A 48 -27.63 32.40 7.78
C LYS A 48 -26.42 31.72 7.12
N LEU A 49 -26.07 32.13 5.89
CA LEU A 49 -24.87 31.64 5.20
C LEU A 49 -23.59 32.05 5.93
N THR A 50 -23.52 33.31 6.39
CA THR A 50 -22.37 33.83 7.14
C THR A 50 -22.22 33.14 8.49
N MET A 51 -23.32 32.91 9.22
CA MET A 51 -23.28 32.20 10.50
C MET A 51 -22.90 30.73 10.32
N ASN A 52 -23.38 30.06 9.28
CA ASN A 52 -22.96 28.70 8.94
C ASN A 52 -21.48 28.64 8.54
N LEU A 53 -20.98 29.63 7.79
CA LEU A 53 -19.58 29.72 7.41
C LEU A 53 -18.68 29.99 8.62
N LEU A 54 -19.07 30.89 9.52
CA LEU A 54 -18.34 31.18 10.75
C LEU A 54 -18.32 29.98 11.70
N ALA A 55 -19.44 29.26 11.84
CA ALA A 55 -19.49 28.01 12.60
C ALA A 55 -18.58 26.93 11.98
N LEU A 56 -18.56 26.83 10.64
CA LEU A 56 -17.66 25.92 9.92
C LEU A 56 -16.18 26.30 10.15
N ILE A 57 -15.84 27.59 10.11
CA ILE A 57 -14.49 28.09 10.38
C ILE A 57 -14.09 27.83 11.84
N ASP A 58 -14.96 28.07 12.81
CA ASP A 58 -14.66 27.80 14.23
C ASP A 58 -14.45 26.30 14.49
N VAL A 59 -15.32 25.44 13.95
CA VAL A 59 -15.18 23.99 14.01
C VAL A 59 -13.88 23.53 13.33
N ALA A 60 -13.56 24.08 12.15
CA ALA A 60 -12.32 23.77 11.44
C ALA A 60 -11.08 24.24 12.22
N THR A 61 -11.10 25.45 12.79
CA THR A 61 -9.96 26.02 13.52
C THR A 61 -9.71 25.28 14.82
N ARG A 62 -10.75 24.96 15.60
CA ARG A 62 -10.64 24.11 16.79
C ARG A 62 -10.21 22.70 16.44
N GLY A 63 -10.68 22.17 15.31
CA GLY A 63 -10.24 20.89 14.76
C GLY A 63 -8.75 20.91 14.46
N ILE A 64 -8.27 21.88 13.68
CA ILE A 64 -6.86 22.05 13.31
C ILE A 64 -5.99 22.20 14.56
N LEU A 65 -6.38 23.05 15.52
CA LEU A 65 -5.60 23.24 16.74
C LEU A 65 -5.53 21.96 17.58
N ARG A 66 -6.66 21.24 17.75
CA ARG A 66 -6.67 19.93 18.43
C ARG A 66 -5.78 18.92 17.71
N ILE A 67 -5.77 18.94 16.37
CA ILE A 67 -4.92 18.08 15.59
C ILE A 67 -3.46 18.44 15.80
N ILE A 68 -3.04 19.70 15.64
CA ILE A 68 -1.66 20.16 15.89
C ILE A 68 -1.19 19.76 17.28
N LEU A 69 -2.00 20.00 18.32
CA LEU A 69 -1.67 19.62 19.68
C LEU A 69 -1.59 18.09 19.86
N SER A 70 -2.45 17.33 19.18
CA SER A 70 -2.40 15.86 19.16
C SER A 70 -1.16 15.36 18.43
N VAL A 71 -0.77 15.96 17.29
CA VAL A 71 0.46 15.63 16.56
C VAL A 71 1.67 15.88 17.46
N LEU A 72 1.72 17.06 18.09
CA LEU A 72 2.82 17.42 18.99
C LEU A 72 2.89 16.47 20.19
N PHE A 73 1.75 16.14 20.78
CA PHE A 73 1.65 15.19 21.89
C PHE A 73 2.08 13.78 21.48
N LEU A 74 1.65 13.29 20.32
CA LEU A 74 2.04 12.00 19.77
C LEU A 74 3.51 11.97 19.36
N TYR A 75 4.05 13.08 18.85
CA TYR A 75 5.46 13.22 18.59
C TYR A 75 6.26 13.14 19.90
N ILE A 76 5.85 13.87 20.94
CA ILE A 76 6.50 13.80 22.26
C ILE A 76 6.40 12.39 22.86
N LEU A 77 5.22 11.76 22.78
CA LEU A 77 5.02 10.39 23.28
C LEU A 77 5.81 9.36 22.50
N SER A 78 5.85 9.46 21.16
CA SER A 78 6.62 8.56 20.31
C SER A 78 8.10 8.72 20.62
N VAL A 79 8.66 9.94 20.60
CA VAL A 79 10.06 10.18 20.96
C VAL A 79 10.39 9.66 22.37
N LYS A 80 9.52 9.88 23.36
CA LYS A 80 9.73 9.40 24.74
C LYS A 80 9.63 7.88 24.86
N THR A 81 8.68 7.26 24.18
CA THR A 81 8.45 5.81 24.22
C THR A 81 9.52 5.08 23.43
N GLU A 82 9.84 5.57 22.23
CA GLU A 82 10.92 5.08 21.40
C GLU A 82 12.25 5.22 22.11
N TRP A 83 12.52 6.34 22.80
CA TRP A 83 13.73 6.45 23.63
C TRP A 83 13.80 5.37 24.71
N ARG A 84 12.67 5.04 25.36
CA ARG A 84 12.63 3.95 26.35
C ARG A 84 12.83 2.58 25.71
N VAL A 85 12.15 2.30 24.61
CA VAL A 85 12.27 1.03 23.87
C VAL A 85 13.68 0.86 23.33
N PHE A 86 14.22 1.89 22.69
CA PHE A 86 15.59 1.95 22.19
C PHE A 86 16.62 1.78 23.32
N ARG A 87 16.45 2.48 24.46
CA ARG A 87 17.30 2.28 25.65
C ARG A 87 17.23 0.83 26.14
N ASN A 88 16.05 0.23 26.15
CA ASN A 88 15.87 -1.17 26.54
C ASN A 88 16.48 -2.14 25.52
N ARG A 89 16.42 -1.85 24.21
CA ARG A 89 17.09 -2.64 23.15
C ARG A 89 18.60 -2.55 23.23
N LEU A 90 19.15 -1.36 23.52
CA LEU A 90 20.58 -1.21 23.81
C LEU A 90 21.02 -2.09 24.99
N HIS A 91 20.19 -2.19 26.03
CA HIS A 91 20.46 -3.09 27.16
C HIS A 91 20.27 -4.58 26.82
N ARG A 92 19.37 -4.94 25.89
CA ARG A 92 19.17 -6.33 25.42
C ARG A 92 20.32 -6.87 24.56
N SER A 93 21.23 -6.02 24.10
CA SER A 93 22.44 -6.48 23.39
C SER A 93 23.42 -7.28 24.27
N SER A 94 23.21 -7.38 25.59
CA SER A 94 24.08 -8.13 26.50
C SER A 94 23.55 -9.50 26.96
N LEU A 95 22.27 -9.83 26.78
CA LEU A 95 21.70 -11.10 27.24
C LEU A 95 20.59 -11.54 26.29
N TYR A 96 20.82 -12.69 25.63
CA TYR A 96 19.86 -13.51 24.87
C TYR A 96 18.54 -12.80 24.56
N SER A 97 18.39 -12.27 23.35
CA SER A 97 17.06 -11.98 22.82
C SER A 97 16.32 -13.33 22.76
N PRO A 98 15.30 -13.58 23.61
CA PRO A 98 14.37 -14.62 23.27
C PRO A 98 13.72 -14.07 22.00
N SER A 99 13.94 -14.72 20.86
CA SER A 99 13.03 -14.64 19.73
C SER A 99 11.65 -14.91 20.31
N HIS A 100 10.96 -13.82 20.62
CA HIS A 100 9.62 -13.82 21.12
C HIS A 100 8.80 -14.32 19.94
N CYS A 101 8.65 -15.66 19.83
CA CYS A 101 7.44 -16.25 19.34
C CYS A 101 6.34 -15.69 20.26
N LEU A 102 5.88 -14.46 19.99
CA LEU A 102 4.71 -13.85 20.60
C LEU A 102 3.49 -14.49 20.00
N SER A 103 3.41 -15.79 20.24
CA SER A 103 2.29 -16.68 20.12
C SER A 103 2.79 -17.96 20.78
N PRO A 104 2.28 -18.38 21.95
CA PRO A 104 2.17 -19.84 22.14
C PRO A 104 1.59 -20.41 20.83
N PRO A 105 2.06 -21.57 20.33
CA PRO A 105 1.45 -22.17 19.14
C PRO A 105 -0.06 -22.04 19.30
N LEU A 106 -0.70 -21.29 18.40
CA LEU A 106 -2.14 -21.05 18.45
C LEU A 106 -2.73 -22.43 18.74
N LYS A 107 -3.35 -22.59 19.92
CA LYS A 107 -4.04 -23.84 20.23
C LYS A 107 -4.97 -24.04 19.04
N GLU A 108 -4.75 -25.10 18.28
CA GLU A 108 -5.53 -25.36 17.06
C GLU A 108 -6.99 -25.11 17.40
N PRO A 109 -7.67 -24.17 16.71
CA PRO A 109 -9.08 -23.96 16.97
C PRO A 109 -9.78 -25.30 16.72
N HIS A 110 -10.38 -25.86 17.78
CA HIS A 110 -11.09 -27.16 17.79
C HIS A 110 -12.32 -27.22 16.86
N TYR A 111 -12.44 -26.31 15.88
CA TYR A 111 -13.62 -26.13 15.04
C TYR A 111 -13.42 -26.51 13.57
N LEU A 112 -12.25 -27.03 13.16
CA LEU A 112 -12.06 -27.51 11.79
C LEU A 112 -12.23 -29.05 11.72
N PRO A 113 -13.15 -29.57 10.89
CA PRO A 113 -13.29 -31.02 10.70
C PRO A 113 -11.99 -31.61 10.13
N LYS A 114 -11.52 -32.70 10.77
CA LYS A 114 -10.27 -33.42 10.43
C LYS A 114 -10.15 -33.85 8.97
N SER A 115 -11.23 -33.81 8.19
CA SER A 115 -11.27 -34.20 6.77
C SER A 115 -10.65 -33.17 5.81
N ILE A 116 -10.35 -31.94 6.25
CA ILE A 116 -9.74 -30.89 5.40
C ILE A 116 -8.24 -30.71 5.70
N HIS A 117 -7.62 -31.57 6.51
CA HIS A 117 -6.16 -31.62 6.63
C HIS A 117 -5.52 -32.39 5.45
N ARG A 118 -5.66 -31.87 4.23
CA ARG A 118 -4.58 -32.06 3.26
C ARG A 118 -3.45 -31.18 3.77
N LYS A 119 -2.52 -31.78 4.54
CA LYS A 119 -1.29 -31.11 4.98
C LYS A 119 -0.68 -30.41 3.76
N VAL A 120 -0.88 -29.10 3.66
CA VAL A 120 0.05 -28.23 2.94
C VAL A 120 1.30 -28.29 3.79
N ARG A 121 2.10 -29.34 3.53
CA ARG A 121 3.40 -29.49 4.13
C ARG A 121 4.19 -28.32 3.56
N MET A 122 4.27 -27.22 4.31
CA MET A 122 5.21 -26.15 4.00
C MET A 122 6.57 -26.83 3.90
N ASP A 123 7.07 -26.89 2.68
CA ASP A 123 8.34 -27.54 2.43
C ASP A 123 9.42 -26.61 3.02
N THR A 124 9.92 -27.01 4.18
CA THR A 124 11.03 -26.34 4.85
C THR A 124 12.33 -26.42 4.03
N SER A 125 12.32 -27.12 2.89
CA SER A 125 13.39 -27.08 1.87
C SER A 125 13.60 -25.69 1.26
N THR A 126 12.66 -24.75 1.44
CA THR A 126 12.84 -23.33 1.09
C THR A 126 13.67 -22.53 2.09
N ARG A 127 14.22 -23.15 3.15
CA ARG A 127 15.36 -22.58 3.89
C ARG A 127 16.53 -22.43 2.93
N ASN A 128 16.54 -21.35 2.18
CA ASN A 128 17.57 -21.01 1.22
C ASN A 128 18.89 -20.97 2.01
N PRO A 129 19.85 -21.87 1.76
CA PRO A 129 21.11 -21.93 2.52
C PRO A 129 21.93 -20.63 2.40
N ALA A 130 21.51 -19.71 1.51
CA ALA A 130 22.06 -18.36 1.34
C ALA A 130 21.72 -17.36 2.46
N PHE A 131 20.73 -17.59 3.34
CA PHE A 131 20.36 -16.63 4.39
C PHE A 131 21.34 -16.54 5.58
N ARG A 132 22.54 -17.12 5.48
CA ARG A 132 23.60 -16.92 6.48
C ARG A 132 24.36 -15.63 6.18
N VAL A 133 23.69 -14.48 6.29
CA VAL A 133 24.39 -13.21 6.41
C VAL A 133 25.07 -13.21 7.79
N ALA A 134 26.39 -13.38 7.79
CA ALA A 134 27.19 -13.61 8.99
C ALA A 134 27.48 -12.35 9.82
N PHE A 135 26.85 -11.21 9.51
CA PHE A 135 27.34 -9.90 9.95
C PHE A 135 26.45 -9.13 10.93
N SER A 136 25.18 -9.51 11.16
CA SER A 136 24.39 -8.87 12.22
C SER A 136 24.48 -9.66 13.52
N ARG A 137 24.65 -8.96 14.64
CA ARG A 137 24.60 -9.58 15.99
C ARG A 137 23.28 -10.31 16.26
N ALA A 138 22.20 -9.86 15.63
CA ALA A 138 20.89 -10.50 15.67
C ALA A 138 20.67 -11.32 14.39
N LYS A 139 20.25 -12.58 14.53
CA LYS A 139 19.82 -13.42 13.41
C LYS A 139 18.31 -13.61 13.49
N ALA A 140 17.61 -13.30 12.41
CA ALA A 140 16.21 -13.69 12.26
C ALA A 140 16.14 -15.08 11.60
N GLU A 141 15.35 -15.98 12.18
CA GLU A 141 15.09 -17.31 11.61
C GLU A 141 13.90 -17.33 10.64
N CYS A 142 13.10 -16.26 10.64
CA CYS A 142 11.90 -16.08 9.85
C CYS A 142 11.78 -14.63 9.36
N LEU A 143 10.69 -14.32 8.65
CA LEU A 143 10.32 -12.94 8.35
C LEU A 143 10.07 -12.21 9.67
N ASP A 144 10.94 -11.24 9.96
CA ASP A 144 10.92 -10.45 11.19
C ASP A 144 11.08 -8.97 10.82
N GLY A 145 10.09 -8.17 11.18
CA GLY A 145 10.01 -6.75 10.88
C GLY A 145 10.95 -5.87 11.71
N ASP A 146 11.49 -6.31 12.84
CA ASP A 146 12.18 -5.41 13.78
C ASP A 146 13.50 -5.94 14.38
N HIS A 147 14.10 -6.96 13.76
CA HIS A 147 15.33 -7.59 14.25
C HIS A 147 16.65 -6.83 14.01
N VAL A 148 16.69 -5.86 13.09
CA VAL A 148 17.95 -5.19 12.71
C VAL A 148 18.34 -4.14 13.73
N TYR A 149 19.57 -4.24 14.23
CA TYR A 149 20.12 -3.25 15.15
C TYR A 149 20.49 -1.96 14.42
N MET A 150 20.20 -0.82 15.06
CA MET A 150 20.57 0.50 14.57
C MET A 150 21.19 1.33 15.70
N ASP A 151 22.29 2.01 15.39
CA ASP A 151 22.98 2.88 16.34
C ASP A 151 22.22 4.19 16.63
N ARG A 152 22.63 4.84 17.72
CA ARG A 152 22.04 6.11 18.20
C ARG A 152 22.03 7.22 17.16
N ALA A 153 23.15 7.46 16.49
CA ALA A 153 23.26 8.61 15.59
C ALA A 153 22.36 8.47 14.35
N PRO A 154 22.37 7.34 13.61
CA PRO A 154 21.40 7.12 12.53
C PRO A 154 19.94 7.15 13.01
N PHE A 155 19.64 6.59 14.19
CA PHE A 155 18.31 6.65 14.78
C PHE A 155 17.83 8.10 14.95
N TRP A 156 18.65 8.97 15.54
CA TRP A 156 18.30 10.39 15.72
C TRP A 156 18.21 11.13 14.39
N LEU A 157 19.09 10.82 13.45
CA LEU A 157 19.07 11.43 12.13
C LEU A 157 17.73 11.17 11.41
N VAL A 158 17.23 9.94 11.42
CA VAL A 158 15.92 9.61 10.84
C VAL A 158 14.79 10.31 11.60
N ASN A 159 14.84 10.37 12.93
CA ASN A 159 13.85 11.08 13.74
C ASN A 159 13.79 12.57 13.46
N ILE A 160 14.89 13.19 13.04
CA ILE A 160 14.95 14.61 12.73
C ILE A 160 14.55 14.87 11.27
N LEU A 161 15.06 14.08 10.33
CA LEU A 161 14.91 14.36 8.90
C LEU A 161 13.63 13.78 8.29
N VAL A 162 13.12 12.67 8.82
CA VAL A 162 12.09 11.87 8.14
C VAL A 162 10.80 11.78 8.93
N ILE A 163 10.86 11.53 10.24
CA ILE A 163 9.65 11.37 11.06
C ILE A 163 8.73 12.61 11.05
N PRO A 164 9.23 13.86 11.04
CA PRO A 164 8.35 15.03 10.92
C PRO A 164 7.55 15.02 9.62
N ALA A 165 8.17 14.62 8.50
CA ALA A 165 7.48 14.49 7.22
C ALA A 165 6.37 13.43 7.27
N VAL A 166 6.65 12.26 7.87
CA VAL A 166 5.64 11.20 8.09
C VAL A 166 4.47 11.71 8.91
N MET A 167 4.75 12.39 10.02
CA MET A 167 3.71 12.87 10.92
C MET A 167 2.85 13.93 10.24
N VAL A 168 3.47 14.85 9.49
CA VAL A 168 2.73 15.86 8.70
C VAL A 168 1.83 15.18 7.67
N GLN A 169 2.36 14.21 6.91
CA GLN A 169 1.59 13.47 5.90
C GLN A 169 0.43 12.68 6.52
N ALA A 170 0.70 11.88 7.56
CA ALA A 170 -0.34 11.12 8.24
C ALA A 170 -1.46 12.04 8.74
N CYS A 171 -1.10 13.21 9.27
CA CYS A 171 -2.09 14.16 9.80
C CYS A 171 -2.85 14.91 8.71
N SER A 172 -2.21 15.33 7.63
CA SER A 172 -2.89 15.94 6.49
C SER A 172 -3.87 14.96 5.84
N CYS A 173 -3.45 13.71 5.63
CA CYS A 173 -4.30 12.68 5.07
C CYS A 173 -5.49 12.34 5.98
N MET A 174 -5.28 12.28 7.30
CA MET A 174 -6.36 12.12 8.28
C MET A 174 -7.40 13.24 8.20
N ILE A 175 -6.93 14.48 8.19
CA ILE A 175 -7.81 15.65 8.08
C ILE A 175 -8.62 15.58 6.79
N TRP A 176 -7.92 15.35 5.68
CA TRP A 176 -8.54 15.31 4.35
C TRP A 176 -9.58 14.21 4.24
N TRP A 177 -9.25 13.00 4.71
CA TRP A 177 -10.18 11.87 4.73
C TRP A 177 -11.40 12.17 5.61
N SER A 178 -11.21 12.73 6.81
CA SER A 178 -12.30 13.11 7.71
C SER A 178 -13.25 14.12 7.04
N ILE A 179 -12.70 15.14 6.39
CA ILE A 179 -13.46 16.14 5.65
C ILE A 179 -14.23 15.46 4.52
N ARG A 180 -13.57 14.67 3.68
CA ARG A 180 -14.20 13.98 2.54
C ARG A 180 -15.33 13.06 2.99
N HIS A 181 -15.12 12.28 4.05
CA HIS A 181 -16.15 11.41 4.61
C HIS A 181 -17.35 12.21 5.14
N PHE A 182 -17.10 13.32 5.85
CA PHE A 182 -18.16 14.23 6.31
C PHE A 182 -18.96 14.81 5.14
N LEU A 183 -18.28 15.33 4.09
CA LEU A 183 -18.93 15.89 2.91
C LEU A 183 -19.79 14.84 2.18
N HIS A 184 -19.26 13.62 2.01
CA HIS A 184 -19.97 12.52 1.38
C HIS A 184 -21.22 12.12 2.18
N ARG A 185 -21.09 11.97 3.50
CA ARG A 185 -22.22 11.63 4.40
C ARG A 185 -23.34 12.66 4.35
N ASN A 186 -23.03 13.93 4.09
CA ASN A 186 -24.02 15.00 3.93
C ASN A 186 -24.49 15.19 2.48
N CYS A 187 -24.12 14.29 1.57
CA CYS A 187 -24.44 14.33 0.15
C CYS A 187 -23.95 15.61 -0.57
N TRP A 188 -22.89 16.25 -0.07
CA TRP A 188 -22.30 17.44 -0.71
C TRP A 188 -21.29 17.10 -1.79
N ILE A 189 -20.76 15.87 -1.78
CA ILE A 189 -19.92 15.31 -2.83
C ILE A 189 -20.39 13.89 -3.15
N SER A 190 -20.17 13.46 -4.39
CA SER A 190 -20.34 12.06 -4.81
C SER A 190 -19.00 11.32 -4.78
N ILE A 191 -19.07 10.00 -4.60
CA ILE A 191 -17.92 9.10 -4.80
C ILE A 191 -17.60 9.09 -6.29
N VAL A 192 -16.31 9.11 -6.63
CA VAL A 192 -15.88 8.94 -8.02
C VAL A 192 -16.34 7.57 -8.52
N PRO A 193 -17.08 7.46 -9.62
CA PRO A 193 -17.50 6.15 -10.12
C PRO A 193 -16.29 5.26 -10.44
N HIS A 194 -16.38 3.97 -10.12
CA HIS A 194 -15.38 2.96 -10.49
C HIS A 194 -16.04 1.62 -10.76
N ASP A 195 -15.33 0.74 -11.46
CA ASP A 195 -15.71 -0.66 -11.64
C ASP A 195 -14.92 -1.52 -10.64
N PRO A 196 -15.55 -2.07 -9.59
CA PRO A 196 -14.87 -2.89 -8.60
C PRO A 196 -14.20 -4.14 -9.20
N SER A 197 -14.72 -4.67 -10.31
CA SER A 197 -14.15 -5.85 -10.98
C SER A 197 -12.79 -5.52 -11.60
N ILE A 198 -12.72 -4.40 -12.32
CA ILE A 198 -11.46 -3.93 -12.92
C ILE A 198 -10.48 -3.53 -11.82
N THR A 199 -10.94 -2.79 -10.80
CA THR A 199 -10.08 -2.37 -9.69
C THR A 199 -9.49 -3.57 -8.96
N ALA A 200 -10.30 -4.56 -8.58
CA ALA A 200 -9.84 -5.78 -7.93
C ALA A 200 -8.84 -6.57 -8.80
N ALA A 201 -9.13 -6.75 -10.09
CA ALA A 201 -8.21 -7.43 -11.02
C ALA A 201 -6.86 -6.71 -11.12
N ARG A 202 -6.85 -5.38 -11.13
CA ARG A 202 -5.63 -4.58 -11.10
C ARG A 202 -4.86 -4.73 -9.80
N ILE A 203 -5.52 -4.77 -8.63
CA ILE A 203 -4.82 -5.04 -7.35
C ILE A 203 -4.03 -6.35 -7.45
N VAL A 204 -4.60 -7.39 -8.06
CA VAL A 204 -3.90 -8.68 -8.25
C VAL A 204 -2.75 -8.59 -9.25
N MET A 205 -3.01 -8.02 -10.44
CA MET A 205 -2.07 -8.07 -11.57
C MET A 205 -0.92 -7.06 -11.48
N ASP A 206 -1.15 -5.93 -10.82
CA ASP A 206 -0.21 -4.81 -10.76
C ASP A 206 0.53 -4.73 -9.41
N SER A 207 0.38 -5.72 -8.52
CA SER A 207 1.06 -5.77 -7.20
C SER A 207 1.69 -7.13 -6.89
N SER A 208 2.33 -7.23 -5.72
CA SER A 208 2.85 -8.48 -5.15
C SER A 208 1.77 -9.56 -4.90
N MET A 209 0.48 -9.23 -5.00
CA MET A 209 -0.60 -10.22 -4.91
C MET A 209 -0.56 -11.24 -6.05
N VAL A 210 0.14 -10.93 -7.15
CA VAL A 210 0.40 -11.86 -8.27
C VAL A 210 1.06 -13.16 -7.84
N LEU A 211 1.77 -13.17 -6.70
CA LEU A 211 2.43 -14.37 -6.17
C LEU A 211 1.44 -15.50 -5.81
N ASN A 212 0.14 -15.18 -5.72
CA ASN A 212 -0.94 -16.15 -5.48
C ASN A 212 -1.47 -16.78 -6.79
N PHE A 213 -0.81 -16.54 -7.92
CA PHE A 213 -1.16 -17.17 -9.20
C PHE A 213 -1.01 -18.69 -9.11
N SER A 214 -2.05 -19.42 -9.51
CA SER A 214 -2.07 -20.88 -9.51
C SER A 214 -1.85 -21.45 -10.91
N HIS A 215 -2.72 -21.10 -11.87
CA HIS A 215 -2.65 -21.63 -13.22
C HIS A 215 -3.50 -20.77 -14.17
N MET A 216 -3.31 -20.99 -15.47
CA MET A 216 -4.11 -20.40 -16.53
C MET A 216 -4.80 -21.50 -17.34
N GLU A 217 -6.06 -21.28 -17.70
CA GLU A 217 -6.83 -22.18 -18.54
C GLU A 217 -7.52 -21.41 -19.67
N THR A 218 -8.10 -22.15 -20.62
CA THR A 218 -8.88 -21.56 -21.71
C THR A 218 -10.34 -21.65 -21.35
N HIS A 219 -11.10 -20.57 -21.54
CA HIS A 219 -12.54 -20.59 -21.26
C HIS A 219 -13.22 -21.69 -22.10
N PRO A 220 -14.07 -22.54 -21.50
CA PRO A 220 -14.68 -23.69 -22.19
C PRO A 220 -15.49 -23.26 -23.42
N ASP A 221 -16.25 -22.16 -23.30
CA ASP A 221 -17.09 -21.65 -24.38
C ASP A 221 -16.38 -20.62 -25.29
N SER A 222 -15.10 -20.32 -25.06
CA SER A 222 -14.40 -19.24 -25.78
C SER A 222 -12.91 -19.54 -25.90
N PRO A 223 -12.46 -20.21 -26.98
CA PRO A 223 -11.08 -20.69 -27.11
C PRO A 223 -10.02 -19.58 -27.15
N ASN A 224 -10.42 -18.36 -27.49
CA ASN A 224 -9.54 -17.19 -27.50
C ASN A 224 -9.43 -16.51 -26.12
N LEU A 225 -10.23 -16.94 -25.15
CA LEU A 225 -10.31 -16.34 -23.84
C LEU A 225 -9.49 -17.15 -22.84
N LYS A 226 -8.56 -16.49 -22.17
CA LYS A 226 -7.71 -17.08 -21.13
C LYS A 226 -8.18 -16.62 -19.77
N LEU A 227 -8.33 -17.58 -18.87
CA LEU A 227 -8.70 -17.38 -17.48
C LEU A 227 -7.49 -17.67 -16.60
N ALA A 228 -7.11 -16.74 -15.71
CA ALA A 228 -6.10 -17.03 -14.69
C ALA A 228 -6.75 -17.17 -13.33
N THR A 229 -6.36 -18.23 -12.63
CA THR A 229 -6.83 -18.53 -11.29
C THR A 229 -5.79 -18.10 -10.26
N PHE A 230 -6.24 -17.32 -9.27
CA PHE A 230 -5.44 -16.91 -8.11
C PHE A 230 -6.05 -17.51 -6.85
N VAL A 231 -5.20 -17.99 -5.94
CA VAL A 231 -5.61 -18.71 -4.73
C VAL A 231 -4.88 -18.11 -3.55
N PHE A 232 -5.62 -17.47 -2.65
CA PHE A 232 -5.09 -16.89 -1.41
C PHE A 232 -5.49 -17.83 -0.26
N PRO A 233 -4.56 -18.68 0.22
CA PRO A 233 -4.83 -19.59 1.33
C PRO A 233 -4.79 -18.84 2.66
N ASP A 234 -5.54 -19.35 3.64
CA ASP A 234 -5.43 -18.94 5.04
C ASP A 234 -5.49 -17.41 5.21
N MET A 235 -6.47 -16.75 4.58
CA MET A 235 -6.66 -15.32 4.73
C MET A 235 -7.42 -15.03 6.03
N MET A 236 -6.83 -14.19 6.87
CA MET A 236 -7.47 -13.71 8.10
C MET A 236 -8.57 -12.70 7.73
N LEU A 237 -9.79 -12.96 8.19
CA LEU A 237 -10.90 -12.03 8.09
C LEU A 237 -11.08 -11.32 9.43
N ILE A 238 -11.49 -10.05 9.39
CA ILE A 238 -11.86 -9.28 10.57
C ILE A 238 -13.23 -8.68 10.33
N ASN A 239 -14.21 -9.04 11.16
CA ASN A 239 -15.56 -8.46 11.06
C ASN A 239 -15.73 -7.20 11.92
N HIS A 240 -16.87 -6.53 11.77
CA HIS A 240 -17.20 -5.30 12.50
C HIS A 240 -17.29 -5.45 14.04
N HIS A 241 -17.34 -6.69 14.55
CA HIS A 241 -17.35 -6.99 15.98
C HIS A 241 -15.96 -7.31 16.55
N SER A 242 -14.89 -7.05 15.80
CA SER A 242 -13.53 -7.38 16.22
C SER A 242 -13.35 -8.87 16.51
N LYS A 243 -14.07 -9.71 15.76
CA LYS A 243 -13.78 -11.14 15.72
C LYS A 243 -13.04 -11.42 14.44
N TRP A 244 -12.02 -12.26 14.57
CA TRP A 244 -11.31 -12.76 13.41
C TRP A 244 -11.63 -14.22 13.16
N THR A 245 -11.60 -14.59 11.90
CA THR A 245 -11.73 -15.96 11.42
C THR A 245 -10.66 -16.21 10.36
N MET A 246 -10.37 -17.48 10.11
CA MET A 246 -9.54 -17.90 9.00
C MET A 246 -10.43 -18.44 7.90
N THR A 247 -10.20 -17.98 6.69
CA THR A 247 -10.76 -18.63 5.50
C THR A 247 -9.81 -19.71 5.04
N LEU A 248 -10.35 -20.75 4.44
CA LEU A 248 -9.56 -21.76 3.76
C LEU A 248 -8.97 -21.18 2.48
N ARG A 249 -9.77 -20.39 1.73
CA ARG A 249 -9.39 -19.94 0.38
C ARG A 249 -10.21 -18.76 -0.12
N LEU A 250 -9.55 -17.69 -0.57
CA LEU A 250 -10.11 -16.79 -1.59
C LEU A 250 -9.63 -17.25 -2.97
N GLN A 251 -10.55 -17.60 -3.85
CA GLN A 251 -10.26 -17.98 -5.23
C GLN A 251 -10.81 -16.94 -6.20
N LEU A 252 -9.96 -16.45 -7.09
CA LEU A 252 -10.32 -15.47 -8.11
C LEU A 252 -10.03 -16.03 -9.49
N VAL A 253 -10.96 -15.83 -10.42
CA VAL A 253 -10.77 -16.12 -11.84
C VAL A 253 -10.82 -14.80 -12.58
N LEU A 254 -9.76 -14.47 -13.30
CA LEU A 254 -9.65 -13.22 -14.06
C LEU A 254 -9.91 -13.51 -15.54
N ASP A 255 -10.79 -12.73 -16.15
CA ASP A 255 -11.11 -12.78 -17.57
C ASP A 255 -10.31 -11.72 -18.36
N LYS A 256 -10.15 -11.95 -19.66
CA LYS A 256 -9.53 -11.07 -20.65
C LYS A 256 -8.13 -10.66 -20.25
N ILE A 257 -7.31 -11.62 -19.86
CA ILE A 257 -5.92 -11.34 -19.51
C ILE A 257 -5.11 -10.82 -20.72
N GLY A 258 -5.61 -10.99 -21.96
CA GLY A 258 -5.13 -10.30 -23.17
C GLY A 258 -5.93 -9.06 -23.63
N GLY A 259 -7.05 -8.74 -22.99
CA GLY A 259 -7.81 -7.50 -23.17
C GLY A 259 -7.38 -6.47 -22.13
N ASN A 260 -7.46 -5.19 -22.44
CA ASN A 260 -7.04 -4.13 -21.53
C ASN A 260 -8.28 -3.30 -21.13
N PRO A 261 -8.71 -3.28 -19.85
CA PRO A 261 -8.10 -3.88 -18.65
C PRO A 261 -8.59 -5.31 -18.30
N PRO A 262 -7.86 -6.07 -17.45
CA PRO A 262 -8.35 -7.33 -16.88
C PRO A 262 -9.52 -7.09 -15.93
N GLN A 263 -10.38 -8.10 -15.76
CA GLN A 263 -11.57 -8.03 -14.90
C GLN A 263 -11.75 -9.33 -14.09
N ILE A 264 -12.35 -9.23 -12.91
CA ILE A 264 -12.81 -10.41 -12.15
C ILE A 264 -13.98 -11.05 -12.90
N TYR A 265 -13.81 -12.30 -13.28
CA TYR A 265 -14.86 -13.15 -13.85
C TYR A 265 -15.73 -13.73 -12.75
N GLN A 266 -15.08 -14.41 -11.79
CA GLN A 266 -15.72 -15.08 -10.67
C GLN A 266 -14.81 -15.03 -9.44
N ALA A 267 -15.43 -15.01 -8.26
CA ALA A 267 -14.73 -14.99 -6.99
C ALA A 267 -15.51 -15.74 -5.91
N TRP A 268 -14.79 -16.54 -5.13
CA TRP A 268 -15.35 -17.29 -4.01
C TRP A 268 -14.47 -17.13 -2.78
N LEU A 269 -15.13 -16.94 -1.64
CA LEU A 269 -14.55 -17.04 -0.33
C LEU A 269 -15.01 -18.36 0.29
N ASP A 270 -14.07 -19.29 0.39
CA ASP A 270 -14.31 -20.70 0.64
C ASP A 270 -15.24 -21.31 -0.41
N ASP A 271 -16.51 -21.55 -0.05
CA ASP A 271 -17.56 -22.08 -0.93
C ASP A 271 -18.65 -21.04 -1.25
N SER A 272 -18.52 -19.82 -0.73
CA SER A 272 -19.50 -18.75 -0.87
C SER A 272 -19.07 -17.78 -1.99
N PRO A 273 -19.95 -17.45 -2.95
CA PRO A 273 -19.65 -16.41 -3.92
C PRO A 273 -19.56 -15.05 -3.23
N VAL A 274 -18.60 -14.23 -3.64
CA VAL A 274 -18.41 -12.87 -3.14
C VAL A 274 -18.57 -11.85 -4.25
N THR A 275 -19.12 -10.68 -3.92
CA THR A 275 -19.31 -9.61 -4.91
C THR A 275 -17.97 -8.95 -5.27
N HIS A 276 -17.87 -8.31 -6.44
CA HIS A 276 -16.66 -7.61 -6.84
C HIS A 276 -16.23 -6.49 -5.87
N SER A 277 -17.19 -5.81 -5.24
CA SER A 277 -16.91 -4.79 -4.21
C SER A 277 -16.25 -5.43 -2.98
N GLN A 278 -16.77 -6.57 -2.53
CA GLN A 278 -16.19 -7.32 -1.42
C GLN A 278 -14.81 -7.86 -1.76
N VAL A 279 -14.59 -8.36 -2.98
CA VAL A 279 -13.27 -8.78 -3.47
C VAL A 279 -12.29 -7.60 -3.43
N CYS A 280 -12.70 -6.41 -3.86
CA CYS A 280 -11.87 -5.21 -3.79
C CYS A 280 -11.44 -4.89 -2.34
N THR A 281 -12.37 -4.96 -1.38
CA THR A 281 -12.06 -4.80 0.05
C THR A 281 -11.11 -5.87 0.58
N LEU A 282 -11.39 -7.14 0.31
CA LEU A 282 -10.56 -8.27 0.75
C LEU A 282 -9.14 -8.17 0.21
N LEU A 283 -8.99 -7.89 -1.09
CA LEU A 283 -7.69 -7.71 -1.72
C LEU A 283 -6.95 -6.46 -1.22
N SER A 284 -7.67 -5.36 -0.96
CA SER A 284 -7.08 -4.14 -0.39
C SER A 284 -6.58 -4.35 1.03
N PHE A 285 -7.28 -5.16 1.82
CA PHE A 285 -6.80 -5.56 3.14
C PHE A 285 -5.65 -6.57 3.06
N ALA A 286 -5.74 -7.54 2.15
CA ALA A 286 -4.71 -8.55 1.93
C ALA A 286 -3.39 -7.91 1.46
N ILE A 287 -3.42 -6.99 0.50
CA ILE A 287 -2.20 -6.30 0.05
C ILE A 287 -1.56 -5.54 1.21
N VAL A 288 -2.33 -4.75 1.96
CA VAL A 288 -1.81 -3.99 3.12
C VAL A 288 -1.18 -4.90 4.17
N THR A 289 -1.83 -6.02 4.49
CA THR A 289 -1.33 -6.92 5.54
C THR A 289 -0.23 -7.86 5.06
N CYS A 290 -0.23 -8.27 3.78
CA CYS A 290 0.86 -9.03 3.17
C CYS A 290 2.08 -8.16 2.86
N HIS A 291 1.89 -6.86 2.66
CA HIS A 291 2.96 -5.91 2.35
C HIS A 291 4.05 -5.91 3.43
N ILE A 292 3.71 -6.25 4.67
CA ILE A 292 4.67 -6.42 5.76
C ILE A 292 5.74 -7.48 5.47
N ARG A 293 5.45 -8.48 4.63
CA ARG A 293 6.45 -9.46 4.19
C ARG A 293 7.56 -8.74 3.42
N LEU A 294 7.22 -7.77 2.56
CA LEU A 294 8.21 -6.97 1.83
C LEU A 294 9.09 -6.15 2.77
N HIS A 295 8.49 -5.55 3.80
CA HIS A 295 9.21 -4.87 4.88
C HIS A 295 10.17 -5.83 5.61
N ALA A 296 9.69 -7.00 6.02
CA ALA A 296 10.53 -8.02 6.65
C ALA A 296 11.67 -8.47 5.73
N TYR A 297 11.43 -8.63 4.42
CA TYR A 297 12.50 -8.89 3.45
C TYR A 297 13.51 -7.75 3.34
N ALA A 298 13.04 -6.50 3.37
CA ALA A 298 13.89 -5.32 3.27
C ALA A 298 14.90 -5.21 4.43
N ASN A 299 14.68 -5.88 5.56
CA ASN A 299 15.67 -5.96 6.64
C ASN A 299 16.95 -6.71 6.24
N TRP A 300 16.91 -7.64 5.27
CA TRP A 300 18.11 -8.27 4.71
C TRP A 300 18.76 -7.45 3.59
N ALA A 301 18.12 -6.35 3.19
CA ALA A 301 18.65 -5.42 2.19
C ALA A 301 19.53 -4.31 2.80
N VAL A 302 19.75 -4.34 4.11
CA VAL A 302 20.45 -3.29 4.87
C VAL A 302 21.54 -3.89 5.74
N ASN A 303 22.62 -3.14 5.96
CA ASN A 303 23.66 -3.52 6.91
C ASN A 303 24.26 -2.28 7.56
N MET A 304 23.84 -1.97 8.79
CA MET A 304 24.36 -0.84 9.56
C MET A 304 25.72 -1.11 10.21
N GLU A 305 26.16 -2.36 10.29
CA GLU A 305 27.41 -2.74 10.96
C GLU A 305 28.63 -2.59 10.03
N SER A 306 28.42 -2.45 8.73
CA SER A 306 29.52 -2.27 7.78
C SER A 306 30.02 -0.83 7.72
N SER A 307 31.11 -0.53 8.41
CA SER A 307 31.81 0.76 8.33
C SER A 307 32.63 0.94 7.05
N SER A 308 32.96 -0.14 6.34
CA SER A 308 33.76 -0.08 5.10
C SER A 308 32.88 0.03 3.85
N GLY A 309 33.05 1.09 3.07
CA GLY A 309 32.55 1.16 1.69
C GLY A 309 31.12 1.71 1.50
N MET A 310 30.35 1.93 2.57
CA MET A 310 29.05 2.59 2.46
C MET A 310 29.20 4.12 2.50
N GLY A 311 28.59 4.81 1.54
CA GLY A 311 28.49 6.26 1.59
C GLY A 311 27.53 6.73 2.69
N PHE A 312 27.53 8.04 2.95
CA PHE A 312 26.54 8.68 3.85
C PHE A 312 25.11 8.32 3.47
N TRP A 313 24.79 8.37 2.16
CA TRP A 313 23.45 8.08 1.65
C TRP A 313 23.04 6.62 1.81
N ASP A 314 23.94 5.66 1.60
CA ASP A 314 23.62 4.24 1.76
C ASP A 314 23.36 3.90 3.25
N THR A 315 24.10 4.56 4.15
CA THR A 315 23.88 4.48 5.60
C THR A 315 22.53 5.07 5.99
N LEU A 316 22.18 6.26 5.47
CA LEU A 316 20.90 6.90 5.73
C LEU A 316 19.74 6.06 5.18
N ASP A 317 19.85 5.55 3.97
CA ASP A 317 18.85 4.69 3.32
C ASP A 317 18.59 3.41 4.15
N SER A 318 19.66 2.83 4.70
CA SER A 318 19.57 1.69 5.62
C SER A 318 18.88 2.05 6.92
N ALA A 319 19.24 3.18 7.53
CA ALA A 319 18.63 3.65 8.78
C ALA A 319 17.13 3.95 8.62
N ILE A 320 16.75 4.58 7.52
CA ILE A 320 15.35 4.85 7.18
C ILE A 320 14.58 3.53 7.07
N THR A 321 15.15 2.55 6.36
CA THR A 321 14.51 1.25 6.18
C THR A 321 14.28 0.53 7.51
N ILE A 322 15.27 0.51 8.39
CA ILE A 322 15.12 -0.12 9.71
C ILE A 322 14.04 0.59 10.53
N MET A 323 14.06 1.93 10.53
CA MET A 323 13.08 2.72 11.29
C MET A 323 11.65 2.51 10.76
N TYR A 324 11.45 2.55 9.45
CA TYR A 324 10.11 2.39 8.86
C TYR A 324 9.56 1.00 9.06
N ASN A 325 10.39 -0.03 8.97
CA ASN A 325 9.97 -1.38 9.31
C ASN A 325 9.52 -1.47 10.77
N HIS A 326 10.27 -0.87 11.71
CA HIS A 326 9.87 -0.81 13.12
C HIS A 326 8.56 -0.05 13.35
N LEU A 327 8.36 1.09 12.69
CA LEU A 327 7.14 1.88 12.81
C LEU A 327 5.94 1.17 12.19
N GLY A 328 6.10 0.70 10.94
CA GLY A 328 5.06 0.01 10.17
C GLY A 328 4.64 -1.31 10.82
N TYR A 329 5.60 -2.09 11.32
CA TYR A 329 5.31 -3.37 11.98
C TYR A 329 4.86 -3.18 13.43
N GLY A 330 5.63 -2.47 14.24
CA GLY A 330 5.49 -2.48 15.69
C GLY A 330 4.64 -1.35 16.27
N GLN A 331 4.42 -0.26 15.53
CA GLN A 331 3.72 0.93 16.03
C GLN A 331 2.38 1.20 15.35
N THR A 332 2.11 0.61 14.19
CA THR A 332 0.90 0.92 13.39
C THR A 332 -0.41 0.75 14.16
N HIS A 333 -0.53 -0.30 14.98
CA HIS A 333 -1.73 -0.51 15.79
C HIS A 333 -1.99 0.63 16.81
N ARG A 334 -0.95 1.35 17.23
CA ARG A 334 -1.10 2.51 18.14
C ARG A 334 -1.72 3.69 17.43
N TYR A 335 -1.41 3.85 16.14
CA TYR A 335 -2.00 4.91 15.35
C TYR A 335 -3.52 4.71 15.27
N PHE A 336 -4.03 3.51 15.00
CA PHE A 336 -5.48 3.22 14.96
C PHE A 336 -6.27 3.71 16.18
N TRP A 337 -5.69 3.73 17.38
CA TRP A 337 -6.36 4.33 18.55
C TRP A 337 -6.70 5.81 18.36
N LEU A 338 -5.81 6.57 17.71
CA LEU A 338 -6.08 7.95 17.32
C LEU A 338 -7.23 8.04 16.31
N TYR A 339 -7.27 7.14 15.32
CA TYR A 339 -8.32 7.12 14.28
C TYR A 339 -9.69 6.81 14.88
N LYS A 340 -9.74 5.86 15.81
CA LYS A 340 -10.94 5.60 16.61
C LYS A 340 -11.38 6.83 17.40
N TRP A 341 -10.43 7.53 18.01
CA TRP A 341 -10.72 8.76 18.76
C TRP A 341 -11.23 9.89 17.86
N LEU A 342 -10.69 10.02 16.65
CA LEU A 342 -11.15 10.97 15.63
C LEU A 342 -12.50 10.57 14.99
N GLY A 343 -12.97 9.35 15.22
CA GLY A 343 -14.24 8.85 14.68
C GLY A 343 -14.21 8.49 13.20
N VAL A 344 -13.01 8.27 12.63
CA VAL A 344 -12.84 7.82 11.24
C VAL A 344 -12.79 6.31 11.07
N MET A 345 -12.74 5.58 12.20
CA MET A 345 -12.78 4.12 12.28
C MET A 345 -13.86 3.71 13.28
N ALA A 346 -14.50 2.55 13.07
CA ALA A 346 -15.50 2.02 14.00
C ALA A 346 -14.96 1.94 15.45
N ARG A 347 -15.81 2.31 16.42
CA ARG A 347 -15.40 2.37 17.84
C ARG A 347 -15.17 0.99 18.45
N GLU A 348 -15.84 0.00 17.91
CA GLU A 348 -15.83 -1.39 18.34
C GLU A 348 -14.58 -2.14 17.81
N GLN A 349 -13.91 -1.59 16.79
CA GLN A 349 -12.76 -2.20 16.13
C GLN A 349 -11.54 -2.28 17.05
N ASP A 350 -10.98 -3.46 17.29
CA ASP A 350 -9.77 -3.63 18.08
C ASP A 350 -8.52 -3.42 17.20
N PRO A 351 -7.72 -2.38 17.46
CA PRO A 351 -6.48 -2.13 16.72
C PRO A 351 -5.48 -3.29 16.74
N LEU A 352 -5.50 -4.13 17.78
CA LEU A 352 -4.57 -5.24 17.91
C LEU A 352 -4.83 -6.34 16.87
N LEU A 353 -6.04 -6.43 16.32
CA LEU A 353 -6.33 -7.40 15.25
C LEU A 353 -5.55 -7.11 13.98
N PHE A 354 -5.25 -5.84 13.70
CA PHE A 354 -4.38 -5.51 12.58
C PHE A 354 -2.97 -6.06 12.81
N GLN A 355 -2.42 -5.87 14.02
CA GLN A 355 -1.12 -6.46 14.37
C GLN A 355 -1.13 -7.98 14.20
N GLN A 356 -2.17 -8.66 14.69
CA GLN A 356 -2.32 -10.10 14.52
C GLN A 356 -2.38 -10.51 13.04
N ALA A 357 -3.01 -9.71 12.18
CA ALA A 357 -3.02 -9.94 10.74
C ALA A 357 -1.63 -9.76 10.12
N LEU A 358 -0.83 -8.78 10.57
CA LEU A 358 0.56 -8.64 10.15
C LEU A 358 1.40 -9.84 10.59
N ASP A 359 1.28 -10.25 11.85
CA ASP A 359 2.02 -11.36 12.46
C ASP A 359 1.70 -12.68 11.73
N HIS A 360 0.40 -12.94 11.48
CA HIS A 360 -0.07 -14.08 10.69
C HIS A 360 0.56 -14.08 9.28
N ASN A 361 0.51 -12.94 8.60
CA ASN A 361 1.08 -12.84 7.26
C ASN A 361 2.60 -13.01 7.24
N CYS A 362 3.34 -12.50 8.22
CA CYS A 362 4.78 -12.79 8.36
C CYS A 362 5.03 -14.29 8.54
N ALA A 363 4.23 -14.96 9.39
CA ALA A 363 4.38 -16.38 9.67
C ALA A 363 4.11 -17.28 8.46
N MET A 364 3.21 -16.88 7.56
CA MET A 364 2.89 -17.61 6.33
C MET A 364 4.04 -17.68 5.31
N GLY A 365 5.05 -16.81 5.42
CA GLY A 365 6.17 -16.78 4.49
C GLY A 365 5.79 -16.28 3.09
N VAL A 366 6.61 -16.60 2.08
CA VAL A 366 6.33 -16.27 0.68
C VAL A 366 5.87 -17.53 -0.05
N PRO A 367 4.70 -17.51 -0.72
CA PRO A 367 4.23 -18.68 -1.45
C PRO A 367 5.16 -19.00 -2.62
N HIS A 368 5.20 -20.26 -3.03
CA HIS A 368 5.88 -20.67 -4.25
C HIS A 368 5.19 -20.05 -5.48
N HIS A 369 5.97 -19.40 -6.34
CA HIS A 369 5.44 -18.54 -7.42
C HIS A 369 6.23 -18.69 -8.74
N HIS A 370 6.73 -19.89 -9.04
CA HIS A 370 7.56 -20.15 -10.23
C HIS A 370 6.82 -19.96 -11.55
N ASN A 371 5.51 -20.17 -11.54
CA ASN A 371 4.56 -20.04 -12.64
C ASN A 371 4.20 -18.57 -12.98
N VAL A 372 4.48 -17.59 -12.12
CA VAL A 372 4.14 -16.16 -12.36
C VAL A 372 4.70 -15.62 -13.68
N LYS A 373 5.78 -16.21 -14.20
CA LYS A 373 6.34 -15.83 -15.52
C LYS A 373 5.35 -16.04 -16.67
N GLU A 374 4.38 -16.94 -16.53
CA GLU A 374 3.31 -17.17 -17.51
C GLU A 374 2.41 -15.93 -17.67
N LEU A 375 2.34 -15.07 -16.65
CA LEU A 375 1.57 -13.82 -16.69
C LEU A 375 2.32 -12.65 -17.34
N ALA A 376 3.62 -12.78 -17.62
CA ALA A 376 4.43 -11.70 -18.18
C ALA A 376 3.95 -11.17 -19.56
N PRO A 377 3.35 -11.96 -20.46
CA PRO A 377 2.76 -11.42 -21.70
C PRO A 377 1.57 -10.50 -21.47
N TYR A 378 0.99 -10.53 -20.27
CA TYR A 378 -0.33 -10.00 -19.98
C TYR A 378 -0.33 -8.86 -18.94
N GLY A 379 0.64 -8.85 -18.03
CA GLY A 379 0.81 -7.79 -17.04
C GLY A 379 2.03 -6.92 -17.33
N ARG A 380 1.83 -5.59 -17.44
CA ARG A 380 2.92 -4.62 -17.66
C ARG A 380 3.96 -4.68 -16.53
N VAL A 381 3.49 -4.67 -15.28
CA VAL A 381 4.32 -4.73 -14.07
C VAL A 381 5.09 -6.05 -14.00
N ILE A 382 4.39 -7.16 -14.23
CA ILE A 382 4.97 -8.52 -14.22
C ILE A 382 6.08 -8.63 -15.27
N LYS A 383 5.82 -8.17 -16.50
CA LYS A 383 6.80 -8.13 -17.60
C LYS A 383 8.04 -7.32 -17.22
N PHE A 384 7.84 -6.17 -16.60
CA PHE A 384 8.92 -5.30 -16.15
C PHE A 384 9.80 -5.99 -15.11
N ILE A 385 9.20 -6.54 -14.05
CA ILE A 385 9.91 -7.26 -12.98
C ILE A 385 10.66 -8.49 -13.51
N VAL A 386 10.02 -9.33 -14.31
CA VAL A 386 10.63 -10.55 -14.88
C VAL A 386 11.85 -10.23 -15.74
N LYS A 387 11.78 -9.16 -16.55
CA LYS A 387 12.91 -8.72 -17.38
C LYS A 387 14.04 -8.08 -16.57
N LEU A 388 13.70 -7.30 -15.55
CA LEU A 388 14.66 -6.47 -14.83
C LEU A 388 15.43 -7.26 -13.76
N ARG A 389 14.79 -8.20 -13.07
CA ARG A 389 15.40 -9.01 -12.00
C ARG A 389 16.77 -9.61 -12.37
N PRO A 390 16.95 -10.33 -13.51
CA PRO A 390 18.26 -10.89 -13.86
C PRO A 390 19.32 -9.81 -14.12
N ILE A 391 18.93 -8.65 -14.66
CA ILE A 391 19.85 -7.53 -14.91
C ILE A 391 20.30 -6.92 -13.57
N PHE A 392 19.35 -6.71 -12.65
CA PHE A 392 19.62 -6.20 -11.32
C PHE A 392 20.61 -7.07 -10.55
N LEU A 393 20.35 -8.38 -10.46
CA LEU A 393 21.19 -9.31 -9.71
C LEU A 393 22.59 -9.43 -10.31
N LYS A 394 22.71 -9.38 -11.64
CA LYS A 394 24.01 -9.32 -12.32
C LYS A 394 24.79 -8.06 -11.94
N ASN A 395 24.13 -6.90 -11.94
CA ASN A 395 24.74 -5.64 -11.51
C ASN A 395 25.13 -5.68 -10.03
N PHE A 396 24.27 -6.22 -9.17
CA PHE A 396 24.53 -6.34 -7.73
C PHE A 396 25.82 -7.12 -7.47
N VAL A 397 25.94 -8.32 -8.06
CA VAL A 397 27.14 -9.16 -7.93
C VAL A 397 28.38 -8.46 -8.47
N TYR A 398 28.27 -7.71 -9.57
CA TYR A 398 29.38 -6.94 -10.12
C TYR A 398 29.88 -5.88 -9.13
N TYR A 399 29.01 -5.02 -8.61
CA TYR A 399 29.41 -3.95 -7.70
C TYR A 399 29.83 -4.47 -6.32
N GLN A 400 29.22 -5.57 -5.86
CA GLN A 400 29.64 -6.25 -4.64
C GLN A 400 31.08 -6.75 -4.74
N ARG A 401 31.46 -7.38 -5.86
CA ARG A 401 32.81 -7.94 -6.05
C ARG A 401 33.87 -6.88 -6.36
N ASN A 402 33.55 -5.89 -7.20
CA ASN A 402 34.54 -4.96 -7.75
C ASN A 402 34.68 -3.66 -6.96
N SER A 403 33.67 -3.28 -6.18
CA SER A 403 33.64 -2.02 -5.45
C SER A 403 33.39 -2.20 -3.95
N ASN A 404 33.33 -3.45 -3.48
CA ASN A 404 32.96 -3.80 -2.11
C ASN A 404 31.67 -3.11 -1.65
N MET A 405 30.75 -2.85 -2.60
CA MET A 405 29.44 -2.29 -2.30
C MET A 405 28.57 -3.37 -1.69
N PHE A 406 27.63 -2.96 -0.84
CA PHE A 406 26.66 -3.87 -0.24
C PHE A 406 27.26 -5.06 0.57
N PRO A 407 28.26 -4.81 1.43
CA PRO A 407 28.81 -5.84 2.30
C PRO A 407 27.71 -6.39 3.22
N GLY A 408 27.54 -7.71 3.23
CA GLY A 408 26.53 -8.37 4.07
C GLY A 408 25.07 -8.06 3.70
N ILE A 409 24.80 -7.52 2.52
CA ILE A 409 23.44 -7.29 2.02
C ILE A 409 23.06 -8.43 1.07
N ASP A 410 21.82 -8.91 1.16
CA ASP A 410 21.27 -9.86 0.21
C ASP A 410 20.74 -9.16 -1.05
N GLY A 411 21.17 -9.63 -2.21
CA GLY A 411 20.84 -9.00 -3.50
C GLY A 411 19.36 -9.16 -3.88
N GLU A 412 18.71 -10.27 -3.49
CA GLU A 412 17.28 -10.46 -3.74
C GLU A 412 16.44 -9.57 -2.82
N ALA A 413 16.80 -9.50 -1.54
CA ALA A 413 16.18 -8.60 -0.58
C ALA A 413 16.28 -7.14 -1.05
N LEU A 414 17.45 -6.72 -1.56
CA LEU A 414 17.62 -5.38 -2.13
C LEU A 414 16.74 -5.16 -3.37
N PHE A 415 16.59 -6.17 -4.24
CA PHE A 415 15.66 -6.10 -5.37
C PHE A 415 14.21 -5.95 -4.91
N VAL A 416 13.77 -6.76 -3.94
CA VAL A 416 12.41 -6.71 -3.37
C VAL A 416 12.14 -5.34 -2.74
N ARG A 417 13.09 -4.83 -1.94
CA ARG A 417 13.00 -3.51 -1.31
C ARG A 417 12.91 -2.38 -2.33
N THR A 418 13.71 -2.44 -3.39
CA THR A 418 13.78 -1.33 -4.36
C THR A 418 12.63 -1.39 -5.35
N PHE A 419 12.34 -2.54 -5.94
CA PHE A 419 11.37 -2.64 -7.03
C PHE A 419 9.97 -3.04 -6.57
N ILE A 420 9.85 -4.15 -5.85
CA ILE A 420 8.53 -4.70 -5.51
C ILE A 420 7.81 -3.78 -4.53
N HIS A 421 8.50 -3.34 -3.47
CA HIS A 421 7.94 -2.41 -2.50
C HIS A 421 7.52 -1.08 -3.15
N SER A 422 8.40 -0.41 -3.91
CA SER A 422 8.06 0.88 -4.54
C SER A 422 6.88 0.78 -5.49
N LEU A 423 6.80 -0.28 -6.30
CA LEU A 423 5.70 -0.50 -7.22
C LEU A 423 4.40 -0.86 -6.49
N ASP A 424 4.45 -1.69 -5.44
CA ASP A 424 3.26 -1.99 -4.62
C ASP A 424 2.63 -0.72 -4.05
N HIS A 425 3.44 0.18 -3.48
CA HIS A 425 2.95 1.48 -3.00
C HIS A 425 2.36 2.33 -4.13
N THR A 426 3.10 2.53 -5.23
CA THR A 426 2.64 3.35 -6.36
C THR A 426 1.33 2.82 -6.93
N PHE A 427 1.25 1.50 -7.17
CA PHE A 427 0.09 0.93 -7.81
C PHE A 427 -1.09 0.85 -6.87
N PHE A 428 -0.90 0.53 -5.60
CA PHE A 428 -2.01 0.59 -4.66
C PHE A 428 -2.56 2.02 -4.52
N GLU A 429 -1.68 3.03 -4.56
CA GLU A 429 -2.06 4.43 -4.62
C GLU A 429 -2.95 4.73 -5.86
N GLN A 430 -2.47 4.35 -7.05
CA GLN A 430 -3.13 4.64 -8.32
C GLN A 430 -4.38 3.79 -8.57
N ILE A 431 -4.42 2.55 -8.06
CA ILE A 431 -5.52 1.61 -8.26
C ILE A 431 -6.68 1.95 -7.33
N ILE A 432 -6.42 2.34 -6.07
CA ILE A 432 -7.44 2.85 -5.16
C ILE A 432 -7.44 4.38 -5.24
N GLY A 433 -8.03 4.91 -6.31
CA GLY A 433 -8.07 6.34 -6.59
C GLY A 433 -8.96 7.16 -5.64
N ASP A 434 -9.95 6.54 -5.00
CA ASP A 434 -10.75 7.14 -3.94
C ASP A 434 -10.92 6.14 -2.79
N VAL A 435 -10.51 6.53 -1.59
CA VAL A 435 -10.64 5.67 -0.40
C VAL A 435 -12.09 5.38 -0.02
N LEU A 436 -13.05 6.16 -0.52
CA LEU A 436 -14.47 5.89 -0.34
C LEU A 436 -14.97 4.71 -1.19
N TRP A 437 -14.16 4.14 -2.10
CA TRP A 437 -14.50 2.92 -2.85
C TRP A 437 -14.58 1.68 -1.97
N LEU A 438 -13.86 1.66 -0.85
CA LEU A 438 -13.90 0.55 0.09
C LEU A 438 -15.12 0.74 1.01
N ASP A 439 -16.03 -0.22 1.10
CA ASP A 439 -17.27 -0.04 1.87
C ASP A 439 -17.07 -0.38 3.35
N SER A 440 -17.04 0.65 4.21
CA SER A 440 -16.97 0.47 5.67
C SER A 440 -18.29 0.01 6.28
N ASN A 441 -19.41 0.10 5.55
CA ASN A 441 -20.73 -0.30 6.03
C ASN A 441 -21.03 -1.77 5.73
N ASP A 442 -20.18 -2.45 4.95
CA ASP A 442 -20.32 -3.89 4.73
C ASP A 442 -20.27 -4.61 6.08
N THR A 443 -21.30 -5.39 6.38
CA THR A 443 -21.46 -6.04 7.68
C THR A 443 -20.40 -7.11 7.94
N GLU A 444 -19.83 -7.69 6.89
CA GLU A 444 -18.84 -8.76 7.01
C GLU A 444 -17.42 -8.19 6.94
N PHE A 445 -17.17 -7.26 6.03
CA PHE A 445 -15.83 -6.81 5.66
C PHE A 445 -15.53 -5.33 5.95
N GLY A 446 -16.48 -4.59 6.54
CA GLY A 446 -16.33 -3.15 6.80
C GLY A 446 -15.14 -2.79 7.68
N ALA A 447 -14.79 -3.62 8.67
CA ALA A 447 -13.59 -3.41 9.50
C ALA A 447 -12.28 -3.52 8.69
N MET A 448 -12.23 -4.44 7.73
CA MET A 448 -11.08 -4.57 6.82
C MET A 448 -11.00 -3.41 5.84
N ALA A 449 -12.16 -2.91 5.36
CA ALA A 449 -12.22 -1.69 4.56
C ALA A 449 -11.63 -0.49 5.33
N ASP A 450 -11.99 -0.30 6.60
CA ASP A 450 -11.44 0.78 7.44
C ASP A 450 -9.91 0.69 7.60
N MET A 451 -9.37 -0.51 7.82
CA MET A 451 -7.92 -0.73 7.93
C MET A 451 -7.20 -0.45 6.59
N ALA A 452 -7.77 -0.90 5.48
CA ALA A 452 -7.22 -0.68 4.15
C ALA A 452 -7.26 0.82 3.75
N LYS A 453 -8.35 1.53 4.07
CA LYS A 453 -8.45 2.99 3.89
C LYS A 453 -7.36 3.73 4.65
N PHE A 454 -7.14 3.37 5.91
CA PHE A 454 -6.09 3.96 6.73
C PHE A 454 -4.72 3.80 6.07
N ALA A 455 -4.36 2.59 5.66
CA ALA A 455 -3.09 2.33 5.01
C ALA A 455 -2.97 3.12 3.70
N ARG A 456 -4.02 3.09 2.87
CA ARG A 456 -4.09 3.82 1.60
C ARG A 456 -3.91 5.34 1.78
N CYS A 457 -4.59 5.94 2.76
CA CYS A 457 -4.49 7.38 3.02
C CYS A 457 -3.12 7.78 3.57
N CYS A 458 -2.55 6.98 4.48
CA CYS A 458 -1.48 7.49 5.36
C CYS A 458 -0.07 7.01 4.97
N TYR A 459 0.05 5.95 4.16
CA TYR A 459 1.34 5.30 3.93
C TYR A 459 1.64 4.98 2.45
N MET A 460 0.77 5.36 1.51
CA MET A 460 0.94 4.99 0.09
C MET A 460 1.39 6.13 -0.82
N GLU A 461 1.39 7.35 -0.32
CA GLU A 461 1.73 8.56 -1.09
C GLU A 461 3.17 8.99 -0.80
N ASP A 462 3.84 9.59 -1.80
CA ASP A 462 5.19 10.14 -1.64
C ASP A 462 5.26 11.20 -0.52
N LEU A 463 6.21 11.05 0.40
CA LEU A 463 6.43 11.96 1.51
C LEU A 463 6.98 13.28 1.02
N HIS A 464 6.20 14.32 1.28
CA HIS A 464 6.63 15.69 1.12
C HIS A 464 7.60 16.09 2.24
N LEU A 465 8.41 17.12 1.98
CA LEU A 465 9.33 17.73 2.97
C LEU A 465 10.55 16.88 3.35
N LEU A 466 10.83 15.78 2.65
CA LEU A 466 12.11 15.10 2.79
C LEU A 466 13.25 16.02 2.31
N PRO A 467 14.37 16.11 3.04
CA PRO A 467 15.52 16.92 2.63
C PRO A 467 16.38 16.25 1.54
N PHE A 468 15.94 15.10 1.03
CA PHE A 468 16.58 14.31 -0.02
C PHE A 468 15.52 13.64 -0.88
N SER A 469 15.88 13.26 -2.11
CA SER A 469 15.00 12.46 -2.96
C SER A 469 15.23 10.97 -2.71
N PRO A 470 14.18 10.18 -2.41
CA PRO A 470 14.29 8.73 -2.35
C PRO A 470 14.35 8.09 -3.74
N LYS A 471 14.06 8.82 -4.83
CA LYS A 471 13.93 8.26 -6.18
C LYS A 471 15.27 7.75 -6.72
N MET A 472 15.26 6.55 -7.30
CA MET A 472 16.46 5.92 -7.87
C MET A 472 17.09 6.74 -8.99
N LYS A 473 16.27 7.42 -9.80
CA LYS A 473 16.73 8.30 -10.90
C LYS A 473 17.58 9.48 -10.44
N ASP A 474 17.41 9.91 -9.19
CA ASP A 474 18.14 11.03 -8.60
C ASP A 474 19.46 10.60 -7.95
N ARG A 475 19.72 9.29 -7.82
CA ARG A 475 20.95 8.73 -7.22
C ARG A 475 22.12 8.66 -8.21
N LYS A 476 22.39 9.74 -8.93
CA LYS A 476 23.43 9.80 -9.98
C LYS A 476 24.85 9.55 -9.48
N SER A 477 25.13 9.86 -8.20
CA SER A 477 26.44 9.65 -7.59
C SER A 477 26.70 8.18 -7.22
N ASN A 478 25.67 7.33 -7.14
CA ASN A 478 25.82 5.91 -6.86
C ASN A 478 25.82 5.12 -8.19
N PRO A 479 26.96 4.54 -8.61
CA PRO A 479 27.08 3.93 -9.92
C PRO A 479 26.22 2.66 -10.09
N PHE A 480 25.93 1.95 -9.00
CA PHE A 480 25.00 0.82 -9.02
C PHE A 480 23.58 1.26 -9.35
N TYR A 481 23.01 2.19 -8.57
CA TYR A 481 21.64 2.65 -8.79
C TYR A 481 21.49 3.35 -10.14
N HIS A 482 22.48 4.12 -10.57
CA HIS A 482 22.45 4.74 -11.89
C HIS A 482 22.44 3.70 -13.03
N SER A 483 23.28 2.66 -12.93
CA SER A 483 23.31 1.57 -13.91
C SER A 483 21.98 0.79 -13.95
N VAL A 484 21.43 0.48 -12.78
CA VAL A 484 20.15 -0.22 -12.64
C VAL A 484 18.99 0.63 -13.20
N TYR A 485 18.94 1.93 -12.89
CA TYR A 485 17.93 2.84 -13.43
C TYR A 485 17.96 2.89 -14.95
N ASN A 486 19.16 3.05 -15.54
CA ASN A 486 19.30 3.08 -17.00
C ASN A 486 18.83 1.77 -17.65
N ALA A 487 19.01 0.62 -16.99
CA ALA A 487 18.49 -0.65 -17.46
C ALA A 487 16.96 -0.72 -17.31
N ALA A 488 16.42 -0.34 -16.15
CA ALA A 488 14.98 -0.29 -15.88
C ALA A 488 14.25 0.61 -16.89
N HIS A 489 14.76 1.82 -17.11
CA HIS A 489 14.18 2.80 -18.01
C HIS A 489 14.17 2.33 -19.48
N LYS A 490 15.09 1.44 -19.88
CA LYS A 490 15.06 0.79 -21.21
C LYS A 490 13.96 -0.27 -21.32
N VAL A 491 13.56 -0.89 -20.20
CA VAL A 491 12.47 -1.87 -20.17
C VAL A 491 11.12 -1.17 -20.16
N ASP A 492 10.96 -0.20 -19.25
CA ASP A 492 9.75 0.63 -19.12
C ASP A 492 10.10 1.96 -18.43
N PRO A 493 10.12 3.10 -19.16
CA PRO A 493 10.50 4.40 -18.62
C PRO A 493 9.65 4.86 -17.45
N GLU A 494 8.33 4.69 -17.53
CA GLU A 494 7.40 5.20 -16.53
C GLU A 494 7.49 4.38 -15.23
N LEU A 495 7.58 3.04 -15.34
CA LEU A 495 7.77 2.21 -14.14
C LEU A 495 9.13 2.45 -13.47
N ALA A 496 10.18 2.69 -14.26
CA ALA A 496 11.49 3.02 -13.73
C ALA A 496 11.50 4.34 -12.93
N ASP A 497 10.65 5.29 -13.32
CA ASP A 497 10.51 6.59 -12.67
C ASP A 497 9.82 6.55 -11.30
N TYR A 498 9.11 5.46 -11.01
CA TYR A 498 8.44 5.22 -9.74
C TYR A 498 9.30 4.54 -8.67
N ILE A 499 10.53 4.14 -9.02
CA ILE A 499 11.38 3.32 -8.16
C ILE A 499 12.11 4.17 -7.13
N ASP A 500 12.02 3.77 -5.86
CA ASP A 500 12.69 4.40 -4.72
C ASP A 500 13.87 3.52 -4.26
N THR A 501 14.92 4.13 -3.69
CA THR A 501 16.06 3.37 -3.13
C THR A 501 15.82 2.92 -1.69
N THR A 502 14.82 3.51 -1.04
CA THR A 502 14.41 3.28 0.35
C THR A 502 12.94 2.87 0.40
N ILE A 503 12.52 2.28 1.53
CA ILE A 503 11.11 1.90 1.75
C ILE A 503 10.20 3.05 2.18
N VAL A 504 10.68 4.29 2.10
CA VAL A 504 9.82 5.44 2.39
C VAL A 504 9.03 5.75 1.13
N LYS A 505 7.72 5.56 1.21
CA LYS A 505 6.78 6.22 0.32
C LYS A 505 6.26 7.42 1.06
#